data_AF-A0A1X0R000-F1
#
_entry.id   AF-A0A1X0R000-F1
#
_cell.length_a   1.000
_cell.length_b   1.000
_cell.length_c   1.000
_cell.angle_alpha   90.00
_cell.angle_beta   90.00
_cell.angle_gamma   90.00
#
_symmetry.space_group_name_H-M   'P 1'
#
loop_
_entity.id
_entity.type
_entity.pdbx_description
1 polymer ?
#
loop_
_entity_poly.entity_id
_entity_poly.type
_entity_poly.pdbx_seq_one_letter_code
_entity_poly.pdbx_strand_id
1 'polypeptide(L)'
;MLYFVHEKSTPEQPVKFRYTKQQQDKTWKTKKYRRILQDLKAQDPDVIQAEQALSQQPSSTVSVEDFGPFLQARSEQSTVLSRFYGHTITNHDNGYPLFRKIRLSAYFNKQRADQKLIQDLRTKFGEDAVFVMGNWSAPHARYHEPIRGLDEYKTSRYCPTCHNESLHTFRRVPNPRPYQRERYPTVVCHGLLRCTNLYCRPAMAAPDRYRFWNRDVAACLNYMHILREIRRNGMVPHRFRRVAVAPTRCRRRVDDQEQPRTRIRLDDDSPS
;
A
#
# COMPACT_ATOMS: atom_id res chain seq x y z
N MET A 1 -3.72 5.76 3.72
CA MET A 1 -4.57 6.43 4.73
C MET A 1 -5.21 5.33 5.52
N LEU A 2 -5.13 5.37 6.84
CA LEU A 2 -5.81 4.40 7.69
C LEU A 2 -7.04 5.07 8.30
N TYR A 3 -8.14 4.32 8.34
CA TYR A 3 -9.40 4.76 8.90
C TYR A 3 -9.87 3.72 9.89
N PHE A 4 -10.09 4.13 11.14
CA PHE A 4 -10.48 3.26 12.23
C PHE A 4 -11.82 3.71 12.77
N VAL A 5 -12.67 2.74 13.09
CA VAL A 5 -14.00 2.95 13.67
C VAL A 5 -14.15 2.01 14.84
N HIS A 6 -14.54 2.53 16.01
CA HIS A 6 -14.80 1.70 17.18
C HIS A 6 -16.07 0.88 17.00
N GLU A 7 -16.13 -0.33 17.55
CA GLU A 7 -17.28 -1.25 17.41
C GLU A 7 -18.61 -0.63 17.84
N LYS A 8 -18.60 0.20 18.88
CA LYS A 8 -19.80 0.87 19.42
C LYS A 8 -20.24 2.10 18.60
N SER A 9 -19.59 2.39 17.49
CA SER A 9 -19.95 3.53 16.64
C SER A 9 -21.31 3.31 15.98
N THR A 10 -22.15 4.35 15.99
CA THR A 10 -23.38 4.41 15.21
C THR A 10 -23.23 5.37 14.03
N PRO A 11 -24.10 5.31 13.00
CA PRO A 11 -24.10 6.31 11.93
C PRO A 11 -24.22 7.75 12.45
N GLU A 12 -24.96 7.95 13.54
CA GLU A 12 -25.23 9.25 14.16
C GLU A 12 -24.09 9.70 15.08
N GLN A 13 -23.38 8.77 15.74
CA GLN A 13 -22.28 9.04 16.67
C GLN A 13 -21.05 8.14 16.39
N PRO A 14 -20.27 8.45 15.34
CA PRO A 14 -19.10 7.64 14.98
C PRO A 14 -17.87 7.98 15.84
N VAL A 15 -17.35 6.99 16.57
CA VAL A 15 -16.05 7.09 17.24
C VAL A 15 -14.97 6.64 16.27
N LYS A 16 -14.31 7.62 15.65
CA LYS A 16 -13.36 7.42 14.54
C LYS A 16 -11.96 7.95 14.82
N PHE A 17 -10.97 7.34 14.19
CA PHE A 17 -9.61 7.85 14.08
C PHE A 17 -9.14 7.77 12.64
N ARG A 18 -8.47 8.82 12.14
CA ARG A 18 -8.00 8.90 10.76
C ARG A 18 -6.52 9.23 10.73
N TYR A 19 -5.72 8.30 10.23
CA TYR A 19 -4.31 8.51 9.97
C TYR A 19 -4.10 8.89 8.50
N THR A 20 -3.77 10.15 8.26
CA THR A 20 -3.70 10.71 6.90
C THR A 20 -2.32 10.54 6.29
N LYS A 21 -2.26 10.54 4.95
CA LYS A 21 -0.98 10.52 4.23
C LYS A 21 -0.15 11.77 4.50
N GLN A 22 -0.80 12.92 4.70
CA GLN A 22 -0.11 14.17 5.03
C GLN A 22 0.55 14.10 6.41
N GLN A 23 -0.14 13.56 7.42
CA GLN A 23 0.44 13.32 8.74
C GLN A 23 1.65 12.39 8.64
N GLN A 24 1.52 11.27 7.92
CA GLN A 24 2.62 10.34 7.68
C GLN A 24 3.81 11.03 6.98
N ASP A 25 3.56 11.78 5.91
CA ASP A 25 4.59 12.48 5.14
C ASP A 25 5.34 13.51 6.01
N LYS A 26 4.62 14.23 6.88
CA LYS A 26 5.20 15.21 7.80
C LYS A 26 6.13 14.53 8.81
N THR A 27 5.70 13.40 9.38
CA THR A 27 6.49 12.68 10.39
C THR A 27 7.68 11.96 9.76
N TRP A 28 7.49 11.31 8.62
CA TRP A 28 8.57 10.55 7.95
C TRP A 28 9.63 11.44 7.31
N LYS A 29 9.28 12.69 6.96
CA LYS A 29 10.18 13.66 6.32
C LYS A 29 10.79 13.17 4.99
N THR A 30 10.20 12.15 4.36
CA THR A 30 10.71 11.56 3.12
C THR A 30 10.90 12.59 2.01
N LYS A 31 9.94 13.53 1.87
CA LYS A 31 10.04 14.60 0.86
C LYS A 31 11.19 15.57 1.16
N LYS A 32 11.40 15.91 2.43
CA LYS A 32 12.53 16.76 2.87
C LYS A 32 13.85 16.10 2.52
N TYR A 33 14.03 14.83 2.91
CA TYR A 33 15.26 14.10 2.63
C TYR A 33 15.50 13.92 1.14
N ARG A 34 14.47 13.56 0.38
CA ARG A 34 14.58 13.46 -1.08
C ARG A 34 15.06 14.77 -1.71
N ARG A 35 14.48 15.90 -1.30
CA ARG A 35 14.87 17.22 -1.81
C ARG A 35 16.34 17.52 -1.51
N ILE A 36 16.78 17.36 -0.25
CA ILE A 36 18.19 17.56 0.13
C ILE A 36 19.13 16.72 -0.74
N LEU A 37 18.80 15.45 -0.95
CA LEU A 37 19.63 14.55 -1.76
C LEU A 37 19.63 14.94 -3.24
N GLN A 38 18.50 15.40 -3.78
CA GLN A 38 18.39 15.86 -5.17
C GLN A 38 19.15 17.17 -5.39
N ASP A 39 19.01 18.14 -4.48
CA ASP A 39 19.70 19.43 -4.55
C ASP A 39 21.21 19.25 -4.46
N LEU A 40 21.67 18.30 -3.64
CA LEU A 40 23.09 17.95 -3.54
C LEU A 40 23.60 17.29 -4.82
N LYS A 41 22.86 16.33 -5.38
CA LYS A 41 23.21 15.69 -6.66
C LYS A 41 23.25 16.68 -7.81
N ALA A 42 22.36 17.67 -7.82
CA ALA A 42 22.32 18.71 -8.85
C ALA A 42 23.59 19.58 -8.88
N GLN A 43 24.39 19.58 -7.81
CA GLN A 43 25.66 20.30 -7.73
C GLN A 43 26.84 19.50 -8.29
N ASP A 44 26.66 18.21 -8.59
CA ASP A 44 27.72 17.30 -9.01
C ASP A 44 27.34 16.61 -10.34
N PRO A 45 27.69 17.20 -11.49
CA PRO A 45 27.38 16.65 -12.82
C PRO A 45 27.97 15.25 -13.05
N ASP A 46 29.14 14.95 -12.47
CA ASP A 46 29.82 13.66 -12.64
C ASP A 46 28.99 12.55 -11.99
N VAL A 47 28.40 12.81 -10.83
CA VAL A 47 27.49 11.87 -10.16
C VAL A 47 26.23 11.64 -10.99
N ILE A 48 25.67 12.68 -11.62
CA ILE A 48 24.49 12.52 -12.49
C ILE A 48 24.83 11.64 -13.69
N GLN A 49 25.97 11.87 -14.34
CA GLN A 49 26.43 11.06 -15.46
C GLN A 49 26.70 9.60 -15.04
N ALA A 50 27.36 9.40 -13.90
CA ALA A 50 27.63 8.08 -13.34
C ALA A 50 26.33 7.30 -13.05
N GLU A 51 25.32 7.93 -12.43
CA GLU A 51 24.02 7.29 -12.19
C GLU A 51 23.27 7.01 -13.49
N GLN A 52 23.36 7.90 -14.47
CA GLN A 52 22.75 7.70 -15.78
C GLN A 52 23.38 6.50 -16.51
N ALA A 53 24.71 6.37 -16.48
CA ALA A 53 25.43 5.23 -17.06
C ALA A 53 25.00 3.90 -16.41
N LEU A 54 24.90 3.87 -15.07
CA LEU A 54 24.41 2.68 -14.37
C LEU A 54 22.93 2.38 -14.62
N SER A 55 22.10 3.40 -14.90
CA SER A 55 20.68 3.16 -15.21
C SER A 55 20.46 2.39 -16.51
N GLN A 56 21.42 2.48 -17.45
CA GLN A 56 21.39 1.72 -18.72
C GLN A 56 21.76 0.25 -18.53
N GLN A 57 22.35 -0.12 -17.39
CA GLN A 57 22.82 -1.48 -17.07
C GLN A 57 22.13 -1.97 -15.79
N PRO A 58 20.98 -2.66 -15.89
CA PRO A 58 20.17 -2.99 -14.72
C PRO A 58 20.88 -3.99 -13.80
N SER A 59 21.12 -3.57 -12.56
CA SER A 59 21.65 -4.44 -11.49
C SER A 59 20.82 -5.69 -11.18
N SER A 60 19.58 -5.75 -11.67
CA SER A 60 18.67 -6.89 -11.51
C SER A 60 18.69 -7.86 -12.70
N THR A 61 19.68 -7.74 -13.61
CA THR A 61 19.81 -8.68 -14.73
C THR A 61 20.04 -10.11 -14.22
N VAL A 62 19.35 -11.06 -14.85
CA VAL A 62 19.51 -12.50 -14.60
C VAL A 62 20.32 -13.15 -15.75
N SER A 63 20.57 -12.38 -16.82
CA SER A 63 21.43 -12.81 -17.92
C SER A 63 22.89 -12.76 -17.50
N VAL A 64 23.60 -13.87 -17.67
CA VAL A 64 25.04 -13.97 -17.40
C VAL A 64 25.83 -13.07 -18.35
N GLU A 65 25.37 -12.95 -19.60
CA GLU A 65 26.00 -12.12 -20.65
C GLU A 65 25.97 -10.63 -20.29
N ASP A 66 24.88 -10.16 -19.69
CA ASP A 66 24.71 -8.75 -19.30
C ASP A 66 25.35 -8.42 -17.94
N PHE A 67 25.70 -9.44 -17.15
CA PHE A 67 26.27 -9.24 -15.81
C PHE A 67 27.71 -8.71 -15.87
N GLY A 68 28.51 -9.18 -16.82
CA GLY A 68 29.87 -8.68 -17.06
C GLY A 68 29.91 -7.17 -17.37
N PRO A 69 29.15 -6.71 -18.39
CA PRO A 69 28.98 -5.29 -18.69
C PRO A 69 28.51 -4.45 -17.49
N PHE A 70 27.56 -4.97 -16.70
CA PHE A 70 27.14 -4.31 -15.47
C PHE A 70 28.28 -4.14 -14.46
N LEU A 71 29.07 -5.18 -14.21
CA LEU A 71 30.22 -5.11 -13.29
C LEU A 71 31.27 -4.12 -13.78
N GLN A 72 31.55 -4.09 -15.08
CA GLN A 72 32.48 -3.15 -15.67
C GLN A 72 32.01 -1.70 -15.49
N ALA A 73 30.77 -1.40 -15.89
CA ALA A 73 30.18 -0.07 -15.70
C ALA A 73 30.17 0.35 -14.22
N ARG A 74 29.86 -0.59 -13.31
CA ARG A 74 29.91 -0.34 -11.86
C ARG A 74 31.32 -0.05 -11.35
N SER A 75 32.34 -0.74 -11.87
CA SER A 75 33.74 -0.52 -11.52
C SER A 75 34.21 0.85 -12.00
N GLU A 76 33.92 1.20 -13.25
CA GLU A 76 34.27 2.50 -13.87
C GLU A 76 33.71 3.68 -13.07
N GLN A 77 32.48 3.58 -12.58
CA GLN A 77 31.82 4.65 -11.81
C GLN A 77 32.11 4.60 -10.30
N SER A 78 32.84 3.58 -9.82
CA SER A 78 32.99 3.30 -8.39
C SER A 78 33.66 4.44 -7.62
N THR A 79 34.72 5.04 -8.19
CA THR A 79 35.50 6.11 -7.56
C THR A 79 34.64 7.36 -7.33
N VAL A 80 33.95 7.82 -8.37
CA VAL A 80 33.06 8.99 -8.34
C VAL A 80 31.93 8.78 -7.32
N LEU A 81 31.23 7.65 -7.40
CA LEU A 81 30.10 7.37 -6.54
C LEU A 81 30.53 7.11 -5.08
N SER A 82 31.68 6.45 -4.86
CA SER A 82 32.23 6.21 -3.52
C SER A 82 32.64 7.53 -2.86
N ARG A 83 33.26 8.43 -3.62
CA ARG A 83 33.59 9.78 -3.14
C ARG A 83 32.31 10.51 -2.70
N PHE A 84 31.31 10.58 -3.56
CA PHE A 84 30.06 11.28 -3.25
C PHE A 84 29.29 10.62 -2.08
N TYR A 85 28.90 9.36 -2.21
CA TYR A 85 28.08 8.69 -1.20
C TYR A 85 28.78 8.39 0.12
N GLY A 86 30.10 8.18 0.07
CA GLY A 86 30.93 7.86 1.23
C GLY A 86 31.43 9.08 1.99
N HIS A 87 31.78 10.15 1.27
CA HIS A 87 32.53 11.28 1.83
C HIS A 87 31.77 12.61 1.85
N THR A 88 30.54 12.70 1.32
CA THR A 88 29.72 13.87 1.65
C THR A 88 29.39 13.87 3.13
N ILE A 89 29.95 14.83 3.85
CA ILE A 89 29.73 15.05 5.28
C ILE A 89 28.64 16.08 5.54
N THR A 90 28.11 16.09 6.75
CA THR A 90 27.20 17.15 7.19
C THR A 90 27.96 18.38 7.67
N ASN A 91 27.38 19.58 7.53
CA ASN A 91 27.92 20.85 8.06
C ASN A 91 28.00 20.93 9.61
N HIS A 92 27.85 19.82 10.32
CA HIS A 92 28.04 19.77 11.77
C HIS A 92 29.41 19.22 12.09
N ASP A 93 29.99 19.67 13.19
CA ASP A 93 31.37 19.42 13.64
C ASP A 93 31.78 17.94 13.69
N ASN A 94 30.81 17.02 13.74
CA ASN A 94 31.07 15.59 13.87
C ASN A 94 31.40 14.87 12.55
N GLY A 95 31.40 15.54 11.39
CA GLY A 95 31.89 14.97 10.12
C GLY A 95 31.16 13.70 9.61
N TYR A 96 29.96 13.39 10.10
CA TYR A 96 29.28 12.15 9.74
C TYR A 96 28.87 12.09 8.25
N PRO A 97 28.96 10.92 7.59
CA PRO A 97 28.47 10.74 6.23
C PRO A 97 26.96 11.05 6.13
N LEU A 98 26.61 12.05 5.31
CA LEU A 98 25.27 12.60 5.18
C LEU A 98 24.24 11.52 4.78
N PHE A 99 24.58 10.68 3.80
CA PHE A 99 23.69 9.64 3.29
C PHE A 99 23.34 8.60 4.36
N ARG A 100 24.31 8.19 5.18
CA ARG A 100 24.08 7.26 6.29
C ARG A 100 23.20 7.91 7.36
N LYS A 101 23.48 9.17 7.71
CA LYS A 101 22.66 9.94 8.66
C LYS A 101 21.21 10.08 8.20
N ILE A 102 20.97 10.38 6.93
CA ILE A 102 19.61 10.48 6.37
C ILE A 102 18.90 9.14 6.41
N ARG A 103 19.54 8.04 6.00
CA ARG A 103 18.95 6.68 6.07
C ARG A 103 18.57 6.31 7.49
N LEU A 104 19.48 6.52 8.45
CA LEU A 104 19.24 6.24 9.86
C LEU A 104 18.13 7.11 10.44
N SER A 105 18.11 8.40 10.09
CA SER A 105 17.04 9.32 10.51
C SER A 105 15.69 8.91 9.94
N ALA A 106 15.63 8.49 8.68
CA ALA A 106 14.40 7.99 8.06
C ALA A 106 13.87 6.74 8.76
N TYR A 107 14.77 5.80 9.11
CA TYR A 107 14.44 4.63 9.92
C TYR A 107 13.85 5.02 11.28
N PHE A 108 14.54 5.87 12.04
CA PHE A 108 14.05 6.31 13.35
C PHE A 108 12.74 7.10 13.27
N ASN A 109 12.59 7.97 12.26
CA ASN A 109 11.35 8.72 12.07
C ASN A 109 10.17 7.78 11.79
N LYS A 110 10.39 6.70 11.03
CA LYS A 110 9.36 5.68 10.79
C LYS A 110 8.99 4.98 12.10
N GLN A 111 9.98 4.50 12.85
CA GLN A 111 9.74 3.84 14.15
C GLN A 111 8.97 4.75 15.12
N ARG A 112 9.38 6.01 15.27
CA ARG A 112 8.68 6.99 16.10
C ARG A 112 7.27 7.30 15.59
N ALA A 113 7.07 7.34 14.27
CA ALA A 113 5.74 7.57 13.69
C ALA A 113 4.79 6.40 13.98
N ASP A 114 5.30 5.18 13.85
CA ASP A 114 4.53 3.96 14.08
C ASP A 114 4.21 3.80 15.58
N GLN A 115 5.19 4.04 16.46
CA GLN A 115 4.98 4.10 17.91
C GLN A 115 3.95 5.17 18.30
N LYS A 116 4.05 6.38 17.73
CA LYS A 116 3.06 7.44 17.97
C LYS A 116 1.68 7.03 17.49
N LEU A 117 1.56 6.40 16.32
CA LEU A 117 0.28 5.91 15.82
C LEU A 117 -0.32 4.88 16.78
N ILE A 118 0.47 3.93 17.29
CA ILE A 118 0.03 2.95 18.28
C ILE A 118 -0.45 3.65 19.55
N GLN A 119 0.30 4.62 20.07
CA GLN A 119 -0.09 5.36 21.27
C GLN A 119 -1.37 6.16 21.05
N ASP A 120 -1.46 6.91 19.95
CA ASP A 120 -2.64 7.70 19.62
C ASP A 120 -3.89 6.80 19.48
N LEU A 121 -3.72 5.58 18.95
CA LEU A 121 -4.79 4.58 18.85
C LEU A 121 -5.20 4.01 20.21
N ARG A 122 -4.24 3.66 21.07
CA ARG A 122 -4.50 3.18 22.45
C ARG A 122 -5.20 4.23 23.30
N THR A 123 -4.73 5.47 23.25
CA THR A 123 -5.39 6.60 23.92
C THR A 123 -6.82 6.80 23.42
N LYS A 124 -7.08 6.55 22.13
CA LYS A 124 -8.40 6.77 21.52
C LYS A 124 -9.40 5.63 21.78
N PHE A 125 -8.94 4.38 21.77
CA PHE A 125 -9.80 3.19 21.76
C PHE A 125 -9.62 2.27 22.98
N GLY A 126 -8.66 2.56 23.87
CA GLY A 126 -8.28 1.73 25.01
C GLY A 126 -7.03 0.89 24.74
N GLU A 127 -6.34 0.48 25.80
CA GLU A 127 -5.13 -0.35 25.73
C GLU A 127 -5.42 -1.75 25.15
N ASP A 128 -6.58 -2.33 25.47
CA ASP A 128 -7.00 -3.66 25.02
C ASP A 128 -7.67 -3.66 23.63
N ALA A 129 -7.51 -2.60 22.84
CA ALA A 129 -8.15 -2.47 21.55
C ALA A 129 -7.60 -3.50 20.55
N VAL A 130 -8.50 -4.35 20.01
CA VAL A 130 -8.18 -5.29 18.93
C VAL A 130 -8.48 -4.65 17.58
N PHE A 131 -7.47 -4.55 16.73
CA PHE A 131 -7.62 -4.04 15.37
C PHE A 131 -7.93 -5.17 14.40
N VAL A 132 -9.08 -5.07 13.75
CA VAL A 132 -9.44 -5.97 12.65
C VAL A 132 -9.17 -5.25 11.33
N MET A 133 -8.34 -5.86 10.49
CA MET A 133 -8.06 -5.37 9.14
C MET A 133 -8.71 -6.26 8.09
N GLY A 134 -9.16 -5.63 7.01
CA GLY A 134 -9.56 -6.35 5.81
C GLY A 134 -8.38 -7.09 5.19
N ASN A 135 -8.66 -8.19 4.50
CA ASN A 135 -7.69 -8.73 3.56
C ASN A 135 -7.52 -7.72 2.40
N TRP A 136 -6.35 -7.73 1.77
CA TRP A 136 -6.12 -6.94 0.56
C TRP A 136 -5.83 -7.88 -0.60
N SER A 137 -6.29 -7.52 -1.79
CA SER A 137 -6.05 -8.31 -2.99
C SER A 137 -4.58 -8.24 -3.36
N ALA A 138 -3.88 -9.38 -3.25
CA ALA A 138 -2.47 -9.53 -3.60
C ALA A 138 -2.31 -10.47 -4.81
N PRO A 139 -2.74 -10.08 -6.02
CA PRO A 139 -2.76 -10.98 -7.19
C PRO A 139 -1.36 -11.48 -7.59
N HIS A 140 -0.29 -10.83 -7.12
CA HIS A 140 1.10 -11.20 -7.39
C HIS A 140 1.81 -11.85 -6.19
N ALA A 141 1.13 -12.10 -5.06
CA ALA A 141 1.70 -12.83 -3.93
C ALA A 141 1.65 -14.34 -4.17
N ARG A 142 2.33 -14.80 -5.23
CA ARG A 142 2.50 -16.23 -5.48
C ARG A 142 3.33 -16.84 -4.34
N TYR A 143 2.95 -18.03 -3.88
CA TYR A 143 3.66 -18.80 -2.82
C TYR A 143 3.64 -18.20 -1.41
N HIS A 144 2.80 -17.19 -1.15
CA HIS A 144 2.51 -16.72 0.21
C HIS A 144 1.16 -17.24 0.67
N GLU A 145 1.05 -17.60 1.95
CA GLU A 145 -0.24 -17.90 2.55
C GLU A 145 -1.21 -16.74 2.33
N PRO A 146 -2.49 -17.01 2.04
CA PRO A 146 -3.52 -15.97 2.02
C PRO A 146 -3.48 -15.20 3.33
N ILE A 147 -3.30 -13.88 3.24
CA ILE A 147 -3.25 -13.03 4.43
C ILE A 147 -4.62 -13.11 5.10
N ARG A 148 -4.63 -13.63 6.33
CA ARG A 148 -5.83 -13.78 7.15
C ARG A 148 -6.39 -12.40 7.47
N GLY A 149 -7.58 -12.11 6.96
CA GLY A 149 -8.28 -10.84 7.13
C GLY A 149 -9.72 -10.95 6.63
N LEU A 150 -10.59 -10.03 7.04
CA LEU A 150 -11.98 -10.02 6.57
C LEU A 150 -12.05 -9.63 5.10
N ASP A 151 -12.85 -10.32 4.30
CA ASP A 151 -13.03 -9.95 2.89
C ASP A 151 -13.78 -8.60 2.78
N GLU A 152 -13.18 -7.64 2.07
CA GLU A 152 -13.79 -6.33 1.78
C GLU A 152 -14.89 -6.42 0.71
N TYR A 153 -15.20 -7.61 0.21
CA TYR A 153 -16.11 -7.79 -0.92
C TYR A 153 -17.43 -7.01 -0.77
N LYS A 154 -17.64 -6.06 -1.67
CA LYS A 154 -18.82 -5.18 -1.76
C LYS A 154 -19.13 -4.36 -0.50
N THR A 155 -18.28 -4.31 0.53
CA THR A 155 -18.57 -3.59 1.78
C THR A 155 -18.83 -2.10 1.54
N SER A 156 -18.23 -1.47 0.55
CA SER A 156 -18.50 -0.08 0.17
C SER A 156 -19.69 0.12 -0.78
N ARG A 157 -20.30 -0.95 -1.29
CA ARG A 157 -21.46 -0.92 -2.21
C ARG A 157 -22.79 -1.07 -1.48
N TYR A 158 -22.80 -1.71 -0.32
CA TYR A 158 -24.01 -1.87 0.50
C TYR A 158 -24.21 -0.67 1.43
N CYS A 159 -25.43 -0.16 1.49
CA CYS A 159 -25.79 0.90 2.43
C CYS A 159 -25.88 0.33 3.86
N PRO A 160 -25.16 0.88 4.84
CA PRO A 160 -25.23 0.40 6.23
C PRO A 160 -26.61 0.52 6.89
N THR A 161 -27.47 1.45 6.41
CA THR A 161 -28.82 1.66 6.97
C THR A 161 -29.86 0.74 6.35
N CYS A 162 -29.97 0.70 5.02
CA CYS A 162 -31.00 -0.10 4.36
C CYS A 162 -30.51 -1.49 3.91
N HIS A 163 -29.24 -1.80 4.13
CA HIS A 163 -28.62 -3.09 3.87
C HIS A 163 -28.73 -3.63 2.43
N ASN A 164 -29.03 -2.75 1.48
CA ASN A 164 -29.12 -3.04 0.05
C ASN A 164 -27.87 -2.59 -0.71
N GLU A 165 -27.58 -3.20 -1.86
CA GLU A 165 -26.48 -2.82 -2.75
C GLU A 165 -26.84 -1.54 -3.52
N SER A 166 -26.93 -0.42 -2.80
CA SER A 166 -27.49 0.83 -3.31
C SER A 166 -26.54 2.02 -3.24
N LEU A 167 -25.27 1.84 -2.86
CA LEU A 167 -24.30 2.94 -2.81
C LEU A 167 -23.58 3.11 -4.14
N HIS A 168 -23.69 4.31 -4.71
CA HIS A 168 -23.06 4.66 -5.98
C HIS A 168 -22.31 5.99 -5.91
N THR A 169 -21.24 6.10 -6.70
CA THR A 169 -20.57 7.39 -6.95
C THR A 169 -21.43 8.25 -7.87
N PHE A 170 -21.47 9.55 -7.62
CA PHE A 170 -22.30 10.48 -8.39
C PHE A 170 -21.64 11.84 -8.60
N ARG A 171 -20.90 12.34 -7.60
CA ARG A 171 -20.33 13.68 -7.62
C ARG A 171 -19.07 13.70 -8.49
N ARG A 172 -19.01 14.63 -9.45
CA ARG A 172 -17.76 15.02 -10.13
C ARG A 172 -17.19 16.27 -9.49
N VAL A 173 -15.88 16.36 -9.41
CA VAL A 173 -15.14 17.50 -8.84
C VAL A 173 -14.00 17.88 -9.78
N PRO A 174 -13.50 19.13 -9.73
CA PRO A 174 -12.27 19.51 -10.40
C PRO A 174 -11.15 18.54 -10.01
N ASN A 175 -10.30 18.16 -10.97
CA ASN A 175 -9.25 17.19 -10.72
C ASN A 175 -8.31 17.72 -9.60
N PRO A 176 -8.13 16.98 -8.50
CA PRO A 176 -7.31 17.43 -7.38
C PRO A 176 -5.82 17.52 -7.75
N ARG A 177 -5.40 16.99 -8.91
CA ARG A 177 -4.03 17.05 -9.44
C ARG A 177 -3.94 18.17 -10.47
N PRO A 178 -3.40 19.35 -10.14
CA PRO A 178 -3.41 20.51 -11.03
C PRO A 178 -2.80 20.23 -12.41
N TYR A 179 -1.67 19.52 -12.46
CA TYR A 179 -0.97 19.13 -13.68
C TYR A 179 -1.75 18.14 -14.59
N GLN A 180 -2.86 17.55 -14.11
CA GLN A 180 -3.71 16.68 -14.93
C GLN A 180 -5.00 17.38 -15.38
N ARG A 181 -5.25 18.62 -14.96
CA ARG A 181 -6.52 19.32 -15.24
C ARG A 181 -6.71 19.65 -16.72
N GLU A 182 -5.64 19.90 -17.44
CA GLU A 182 -5.69 20.18 -18.88
C GLU A 182 -6.29 19.01 -19.65
N ARG A 183 -5.77 17.80 -19.42
CA ARG A 183 -6.25 16.57 -20.09
C ARG A 183 -7.50 15.98 -19.43
N TYR A 184 -7.63 16.12 -18.12
CA TYR A 184 -8.72 15.55 -17.31
C TYR A 184 -9.24 16.59 -16.31
N PRO A 185 -10.11 17.53 -16.73
CA PRO A 185 -10.52 18.67 -15.92
C PRO A 185 -11.33 18.27 -14.69
N THR A 186 -12.16 17.23 -14.81
CA THR A 186 -13.01 16.75 -13.71
C THR A 186 -12.93 15.24 -13.55
N VAL A 187 -12.95 14.78 -12.30
CA VAL A 187 -12.89 13.36 -11.91
C VAL A 187 -14.05 13.01 -10.99
N VAL A 188 -14.42 11.73 -10.97
CA VAL A 188 -15.44 11.23 -10.03
C VAL A 188 -14.89 11.25 -8.61
N CYS A 189 -15.65 11.82 -7.68
CA CYS A 189 -15.36 11.79 -6.26
C CYS A 189 -15.72 10.41 -5.69
N HIS A 190 -14.75 9.50 -5.65
CA HIS A 190 -15.00 8.13 -5.18
C HIS A 190 -15.32 8.05 -3.69
N GLY A 191 -14.83 8.99 -2.88
CA GLY A 191 -15.02 8.98 -1.41
C GLY A 191 -16.43 9.34 -0.93
N LEU A 192 -17.27 9.92 -1.81
CA LEU A 192 -18.65 10.30 -1.50
C LEU A 192 -19.62 9.44 -2.30
N LEU A 193 -20.47 8.71 -1.58
CA LEU A 193 -21.45 7.79 -2.13
C LEU A 193 -22.86 8.29 -1.85
N ARG A 194 -23.78 7.95 -2.75
CA ARG A 194 -25.21 8.22 -2.64
C ARG A 194 -25.96 6.90 -2.58
N CYS A 195 -26.87 6.76 -1.60
CA CYS A 195 -27.80 5.65 -1.54
C CYS A 195 -28.95 5.89 -2.52
N THR A 196 -29.15 4.99 -3.49
CA THR A 196 -30.22 5.06 -4.49
C THR A 196 -31.55 4.44 -4.03
N ASN A 197 -31.54 3.73 -2.90
CA ASN A 197 -32.76 3.11 -2.36
C ASN A 197 -33.76 4.18 -1.87
N LEU A 198 -34.96 4.18 -2.46
CA LEU A 198 -36.05 5.11 -2.14
C LEU A 198 -36.49 5.05 -0.68
N TYR A 199 -36.50 3.86 -0.07
CA TYR A 199 -36.87 3.64 1.33
C TYR A 199 -35.78 4.08 2.32
N CYS A 200 -34.58 4.43 1.84
CA CYS A 200 -33.47 4.90 2.67
C CYS A 200 -33.34 6.44 2.67
N ARG A 201 -34.28 7.13 2.03
CA ARG A 201 -34.36 8.59 2.03
C ARG A 201 -34.68 9.10 3.44
N PRO A 202 -34.11 10.24 3.88
CA PRO A 202 -34.45 10.80 5.18
C PRO A 202 -35.93 11.25 5.19
N ALA A 203 -36.65 10.93 6.27
CA ALA A 203 -38.12 11.08 6.36
C ALA A 203 -38.64 12.52 6.19
N MET A 204 -37.80 13.55 6.38
CA MET A 204 -38.16 14.97 6.23
C MET A 204 -37.49 15.65 5.03
N ALA A 205 -37.07 14.87 4.05
CA ALA A 205 -36.27 15.36 2.94
C ALA A 205 -37.14 15.46 1.68
N ALA A 206 -37.05 16.59 0.95
CA ALA A 206 -37.65 16.75 -0.36
C ALA A 206 -37.30 15.56 -1.30
N PRO A 207 -38.10 15.26 -2.34
CA PRO A 207 -37.96 14.07 -3.19
C PRO A 207 -36.58 13.88 -3.86
N ASP A 208 -35.77 14.94 -3.89
CA ASP A 208 -34.42 15.02 -4.44
C ASP A 208 -33.30 14.77 -3.40
N ARG A 209 -33.63 14.63 -2.11
CA ARG A 209 -32.66 14.45 -1.04
C ARG A 209 -32.34 12.99 -0.78
N TYR A 210 -31.13 12.61 -1.19
CA TYR A 210 -30.58 11.28 -0.97
C TYR A 210 -29.77 11.19 0.33
N ARG A 211 -29.67 9.99 0.89
CA ARG A 211 -28.70 9.71 1.95
C ARG A 211 -27.30 9.59 1.35
N PHE A 212 -26.37 10.35 1.91
CA PHE A 212 -24.96 10.31 1.51
C PHE A 212 -24.11 9.58 2.52
N TRP A 213 -23.07 8.93 2.01
CA TRP A 213 -22.10 8.19 2.81
C TRP A 213 -20.68 8.55 2.41
N ASN A 214 -19.82 8.71 3.41
CA ASN A 214 -18.40 8.54 3.16
C ASN A 214 -18.13 7.06 2.87
N ARG A 215 -17.38 6.76 1.80
CA ARG A 215 -17.08 5.39 1.37
C ARG A 215 -16.45 4.55 2.48
N ASP A 216 -15.45 5.10 3.16
CA ASP A 216 -14.68 4.39 4.19
C ASP A 216 -15.55 4.13 5.42
N VAL A 217 -16.41 5.09 5.79
CA VAL A 217 -17.40 4.91 6.87
C VAL A 217 -18.37 3.79 6.53
N ALA A 218 -18.93 3.78 5.31
CA ALA A 218 -19.85 2.73 4.90
C ALA A 218 -19.19 1.33 4.94
N ALA A 219 -17.97 1.23 4.42
CA ALA A 219 -17.19 -0.01 4.47
C ALA A 219 -16.94 -0.47 5.92
N CYS A 220 -16.52 0.44 6.81
CA CYS A 220 -16.28 0.13 8.23
C CYS A 220 -17.54 -0.31 8.97
N LEU A 221 -18.68 0.36 8.74
CA LEU A 221 -19.96 -0.05 9.34
C LEU A 221 -20.38 -1.46 8.88
N ASN A 222 -20.17 -1.78 7.60
CA ASN A 222 -20.45 -3.10 7.07
C ASN A 222 -19.47 -4.16 7.60
N TYR A 223 -18.19 -3.82 7.80
CA TYR A 223 -17.25 -4.71 8.49
C TYR A 223 -17.69 -5.05 9.91
N MET A 224 -18.15 -4.06 10.67
CA MET A 224 -18.69 -4.31 12.01
C MET A 224 -19.91 -5.22 11.97
N HIS A 225 -20.79 -5.05 10.98
CA HIS A 225 -21.91 -5.96 10.79
C HIS A 225 -21.45 -7.39 10.47
N ILE A 226 -20.47 -7.57 9.58
CA ILE A 226 -19.86 -8.88 9.30
C ILE A 226 -19.28 -9.50 10.59
N LEU A 227 -18.50 -8.74 11.35
CA LEU A 227 -17.89 -9.18 12.60
C LEU A 227 -18.93 -9.64 13.63
N ARG A 228 -19.99 -8.86 13.82
CA ARG A 228 -21.08 -9.21 14.74
C ARG A 228 -21.79 -10.50 14.33
N GLU A 229 -22.02 -10.69 13.03
CA GLU A 229 -22.63 -11.92 12.51
C GLU A 229 -21.71 -13.13 12.70
N ILE A 230 -20.42 -13.01 12.36
CA ILE A 230 -19.43 -14.07 12.63
C ILE A 230 -19.41 -14.44 14.11
N ARG A 231 -19.45 -13.47 15.04
CA ARG A 231 -19.50 -13.75 16.48
C ARG A 231 -20.79 -14.44 16.92
N ARG A 232 -21.92 -14.18 16.25
CA ARG A 232 -23.23 -14.75 16.60
C ARG A 232 -23.44 -16.15 16.05
N ASN A 233 -23.06 -16.39 14.79
CA ASN A 233 -23.41 -17.63 14.07
C ASN A 233 -22.22 -18.26 13.32
N GLY A 234 -21.00 -17.73 13.49
CA GLY A 234 -19.81 -18.24 12.83
C GLY A 234 -19.73 -17.94 11.33
N MET A 235 -20.66 -17.14 10.78
CA MET A 235 -20.81 -16.98 9.34
C MET A 235 -20.75 -15.52 8.88
N VAL A 236 -20.14 -15.32 7.71
CA VAL A 236 -20.22 -14.04 6.97
C VAL A 236 -21.62 -13.91 6.35
N PRO A 237 -22.29 -12.76 6.39
CA PRO A 237 -23.59 -12.57 5.72
C PRO A 237 -23.50 -12.83 4.21
N HIS A 238 -24.51 -13.50 3.62
CA HIS A 238 -24.50 -13.93 2.22
C HIS A 238 -24.14 -12.80 1.23
N ARG A 239 -24.68 -11.59 1.44
CA ARG A 239 -24.40 -10.39 0.62
C ARG A 239 -22.93 -9.96 0.55
N PHE A 240 -22.11 -10.38 1.52
CA PHE A 240 -20.68 -10.08 1.60
C PHE A 240 -19.82 -11.29 1.25
N ARG A 241 -20.43 -12.43 0.85
CA ARG A 241 -19.69 -13.58 0.33
C ARG A 241 -19.45 -13.41 -1.16
N ARG A 242 -18.26 -13.82 -1.62
CA ARG A 242 -18.04 -14.04 -3.05
C ARG A 242 -18.76 -15.30 -3.47
N VAL A 243 -19.35 -15.27 -4.67
CA VAL A 243 -19.79 -16.50 -5.33
C VAL A 243 -18.53 -17.29 -5.64
N ALA A 244 -18.48 -18.55 -5.19
CA ALA A 244 -17.40 -19.45 -5.56
C ALA A 244 -17.49 -19.71 -7.06
N VAL A 245 -16.66 -19.05 -7.86
CA VAL A 245 -16.48 -19.40 -9.26
C VAL A 245 -15.54 -20.59 -9.28
N ALA A 246 -15.97 -21.71 -9.87
CA ALA A 246 -15.11 -22.86 -10.07
C ALA A 246 -13.81 -22.39 -10.73
N PRO A 247 -12.62 -22.84 -10.27
CA PRO A 247 -11.37 -22.44 -10.89
C PRO A 247 -11.43 -22.80 -12.36
N THR A 248 -11.47 -21.79 -13.22
CA THR A 248 -11.33 -21.97 -14.66
C THR A 248 -9.98 -22.64 -14.85
N ARG A 249 -9.99 -23.91 -15.28
CA ARG A 249 -8.77 -24.62 -15.68
C ARG A 249 -8.07 -23.77 -16.73
N CYS A 250 -7.11 -22.97 -16.30
CA CYS A 250 -6.21 -22.29 -17.21
C CYS A 250 -5.47 -23.43 -17.91
N ARG A 251 -5.76 -23.63 -19.21
CA ARG A 251 -5.09 -24.64 -20.04
C ARG A 251 -3.59 -24.43 -19.86
N ARG A 252 -2.93 -25.38 -19.18
CA ARG A 252 -1.47 -25.51 -19.28
C ARG A 252 -1.20 -25.71 -20.78
N ARG A 253 -0.37 -24.84 -21.37
CA ARG A 253 0.33 -25.23 -22.58
C ARG A 253 1.22 -26.40 -22.17
N VAL A 254 0.95 -27.55 -22.77
CA VAL A 254 1.82 -28.72 -22.69
C VAL A 254 2.92 -28.44 -23.68
N ASP A 255 4.04 -27.93 -23.19
CA ASP A 255 5.33 -28.00 -23.87
C ASP A 255 6.37 -27.94 -22.75
N ASP A 256 6.83 -29.13 -22.36
CA ASP A 256 8.19 -29.37 -21.91
C ASP A 256 8.37 -30.89 -21.89
N GLN A 257 9.16 -31.39 -22.83
CA GLN A 257 9.66 -32.76 -22.81
C GLN A 257 10.44 -32.95 -21.51
N GLU A 258 9.93 -33.81 -20.63
CA GLU A 258 10.69 -34.31 -19.48
C GLU A 258 11.91 -35.08 -20.00
N GLN A 259 13.10 -34.47 -19.94
CA GLN A 259 14.33 -35.24 -19.92
C GLN A 259 14.56 -35.77 -18.49
N PRO A 260 14.74 -37.08 -18.28
CA PRO A 260 15.00 -37.64 -16.97
C PRO A 260 16.41 -37.26 -16.52
N ARG A 261 16.50 -36.57 -15.38
CA ARG A 261 17.79 -36.25 -14.73
C ARG A 261 18.36 -37.51 -14.09
N THR A 262 19.37 -38.10 -14.73
CA THR A 262 20.20 -39.17 -14.15
C THR A 262 20.99 -38.61 -12.96
N ARG A 263 20.77 -39.15 -11.76
CA ARG A 263 21.61 -38.89 -10.58
C ARG A 263 22.93 -39.64 -10.75
N ILE A 264 24.03 -38.92 -10.93
CA ILE A 264 25.38 -39.48 -10.82
C ILE A 264 25.70 -39.59 -9.32
N ARG A 265 25.95 -40.82 -8.85
CA ARG A 265 26.60 -41.07 -7.56
C ARG A 265 28.12 -40.96 -7.79
N LEU A 266 28.79 -40.14 -6.99
CA LEU A 266 30.24 -40.13 -6.90
C LEU A 266 30.60 -41.14 -5.80
N ASP A 267 31.27 -42.23 -6.18
CA ASP A 267 31.89 -43.14 -5.23
C ASP A 267 33.29 -42.59 -4.90
N ASP A 268 33.57 -42.50 -3.59
CA ASP A 268 34.86 -42.14 -3.01
C ASP A 268 35.76 -43.38 -3.05
N ASP A 269 36.75 -43.39 -3.95
CA ASP A 269 37.87 -44.34 -3.88
C ASP A 269 39.19 -43.56 -3.96
N SER A 270 39.82 -43.37 -2.79
CA SER A 270 41.21 -42.96 -2.67
C SER A 270 42.10 -44.20 -2.60
N PRO A 271 43.12 -44.37 -3.47
CA PRO A 271 44.14 -45.39 -3.26
C PRO A 271 45.23 -44.85 -2.32
N SER A 272 45.68 -45.75 -1.44
CA SER A 272 46.86 -45.59 -0.57
C SER A 272 48.17 -45.50 -1.35
#